data_AF-A0A420HKA6-F1
#
_entry.id   AF-A0A420HKA6-F1
#
_cell.length_a   1.000
_cell.length_b   1.000
_cell.length_c   1.000
_cell.angle_alpha   90.00
_cell.angle_beta   90.00
_cell.angle_gamma   90.00
#
_symmetry.space_group_name_H-M   'P 1'
#
loop_
_entity.id
_entity.type
_entity.pdbx_description
1 polymer ?
#
loop_
_entity_poly.entity_id
_entity_poly.type
_entity_poly.pdbx_seq_one_letter_code
_entity_poly.pdbx_strand_id
1 'polypeptide(L)'
;MSGTVMFMFFVILSGVRDVTPFNKTWFLQVDTSDLSGSRRPLTQWTYFFICSAQNKNCGSPVPALPIGYGWPGGSLDVPRNLVGSFAKNTTSRYFYYMWRFGWVSYLIGLVFVSLGWFVALLSVWTRLGSAISALLVAFGLFWHTIAASLMTSVLNHLH
;
A
#
# COMPACT_ATOMS: atom_id res chain seq x y z
N MET A 1 12.77 -1.93 15.88
CA MET A 1 11.33 -2.23 15.87
C MET A 1 10.47 -0.97 15.96
N SER A 2 10.70 -0.05 16.91
CA SER A 2 9.84 1.16 17.05
C SER A 2 9.73 2.00 15.78
N GLY A 3 10.86 2.29 15.11
CA GLY A 3 10.85 3.03 13.84
C GLY A 3 10.08 2.30 12.72
N THR A 4 10.24 0.98 12.62
CA THR A 4 9.51 0.14 11.66
C THR A 4 8.01 0.24 11.86
N VAL A 5 7.52 0.12 13.10
CA VAL A 5 6.10 0.25 13.44
C VAL A 5 5.60 1.66 13.08
N MET A 6 6.35 2.71 13.44
CA MET A 6 6.01 4.09 13.08
C MET A 6 5.88 4.30 11.57
N PHE A 7 6.87 3.84 10.79
CA PHE A 7 6.82 3.98 9.33
C PHE A 7 5.66 3.21 8.71
N MET A 8 5.33 2.02 9.23
CA MET A 8 4.16 1.27 8.76
C MET A 8 2.85 2.02 9.03
N PHE A 9 2.72 2.64 10.21
CA PHE A 9 1.57 3.50 10.50
C PHE A 9 1.51 4.73 9.58
N PHE A 10 2.64 5.34 9.22
CA PHE A 10 2.66 6.46 8.26
C PHE A 10 2.18 6.03 6.87
N VAL A 11 2.59 4.85 6.40
CA VAL A 11 2.12 4.32 5.12
C VAL A 11 0.61 4.05 5.16
N ILE A 12 0.09 3.44 6.22
CA ILE A 12 -1.34 3.10 6.33
C ILE A 12 -2.22 4.35 6.48
N LEU A 13 -1.78 5.32 7.27
CA LEU A 13 -2.52 6.57 7.51
C LEU A 13 -2.19 7.67 6.49
N SER A 14 -1.42 7.35 5.45
CA SER A 14 -1.12 8.29 4.37
C SER A 14 -2.41 8.83 3.74
N GLY A 15 -2.46 10.14 3.52
CA GLY A 15 -3.62 10.82 2.91
C GLY A 15 -4.85 11.00 3.80
N VAL A 16 -4.85 10.55 5.06
CA VAL A 16 -5.99 10.74 5.98
C VAL A 16 -6.15 12.19 6.43
N ARG A 17 -5.03 12.90 6.65
CA ARG A 17 -5.01 14.30 7.10
C ARG A 17 -3.96 15.08 6.30
N ASP A 18 -4.25 16.34 6.01
CA ASP A 18 -3.29 17.28 5.39
C ASP A 18 -2.33 17.86 6.44
N VAL A 19 -1.58 16.97 7.11
CA VAL A 19 -0.53 17.33 8.07
C VAL A 19 0.71 16.50 7.79
N THR A 20 1.89 17.03 8.08
CA THR A 20 3.13 16.27 8.00
C THR A 20 3.17 15.22 9.14
N PRO A 21 3.60 13.97 8.87
CA PRO A 21 4.15 13.44 7.63
C PRO A 21 3.12 12.78 6.67
N PHE A 22 1.83 12.73 7.02
CA PHE A 22 0.80 12.00 6.26
C PHE A 22 0.49 12.59 4.89
N ASN A 23 0.73 13.89 4.67
CA ASN A 23 0.57 14.53 3.36
C ASN A 23 1.80 14.38 2.43
N LYS A 24 2.92 13.85 2.94
CA LYS A 24 4.16 13.61 2.18
C LYS A 24 4.52 12.13 2.04
N THR A 25 3.63 11.24 2.45
CA THR A 25 3.83 9.79 2.38
C THR A 25 2.83 9.22 1.38
N TRP A 26 3.30 8.43 0.43
CA TRP A 26 2.46 7.73 -0.54
C TRP A 26 3.13 6.41 -0.90
N PHE A 27 2.32 5.46 -1.36
CA PHE A 27 2.82 4.16 -1.77
C PHE A 27 3.33 4.17 -3.21
N LEU A 28 2.57 4.81 -4.09
CA LEU A 28 2.88 4.90 -5.51
C LEU A 28 2.52 6.30 -6.01
N GLN A 29 3.37 6.87 -6.86
CA GLN A 29 3.10 8.09 -7.59
C GLN A 29 3.37 7.83 -9.08
N VAL A 30 2.40 8.16 -9.92
CA VAL A 30 2.52 8.07 -11.37
C VAL A 30 2.08 9.40 -11.96
N ASP A 31 2.84 9.90 -12.93
CA ASP A 31 2.41 11.02 -13.76
C ASP A 31 1.34 10.51 -14.73
N THR A 32 0.15 11.07 -14.60
CA THR A 32 -1.02 10.69 -15.39
C THR A 32 -1.49 11.84 -16.28
N SER A 33 -0.64 12.83 -16.53
CA SER A 33 -0.94 13.99 -17.38
C SER A 33 -1.15 13.61 -18.85
N ASP A 34 -0.39 12.61 -19.32
CA ASP A 34 -0.46 12.13 -20.72
C ASP A 34 -1.62 11.16 -20.98
N LEU A 35 -2.34 10.70 -19.96
CA LEU A 35 -3.46 9.78 -20.13
C LEU A 35 -4.75 10.50 -20.54
N SER A 36 -5.33 10.10 -21.67
CA SER A 36 -6.63 10.61 -22.12
C SER A 36 -7.75 10.33 -21.09
N GLY A 37 -8.43 11.39 -20.65
CA GLY A 37 -9.50 11.30 -19.64
C GLY A 37 -9.03 11.23 -18.18
N SER A 38 -7.73 11.43 -17.93
CA SER A 38 -7.19 11.50 -16.58
C SER A 38 -7.83 12.62 -15.75
N ARG A 39 -8.31 12.29 -14.55
CA ARG A 39 -8.94 13.27 -13.65
C ARG A 39 -7.92 14.14 -12.91
N ARG A 40 -6.63 13.76 -12.96
CA ARG A 40 -5.54 14.37 -12.19
C ARG A 40 -4.24 14.30 -13.00
N PRO A 41 -3.45 15.39 -13.10
CA PRO A 41 -2.17 15.34 -13.79
C PRO A 41 -1.16 14.45 -13.08
N LEU A 42 -1.24 14.36 -11.76
CA LEU A 42 -0.40 13.47 -10.96
C LEU A 42 -1.27 12.66 -10.01
N THR A 43 -1.11 11.34 -10.03
CA THR A 43 -1.90 10.43 -9.23
C THR A 43 -1.03 9.75 -8.18
N GLN A 44 -1.42 9.90 -6.90
CA GLN A 44 -0.76 9.31 -5.74
C GLN A 44 -1.68 8.28 -5.10
N TRP A 45 -1.24 7.03 -5.04
CA TRP A 45 -1.93 5.98 -4.29
C TRP A 45 -1.41 5.97 -2.87
N THR A 46 -2.34 6.19 -1.95
CA THR A 46 -2.16 5.95 -0.52
C THR A 46 -2.86 4.65 -0.16
N TYR A 47 -2.72 4.21 1.09
CA TYR A 47 -3.26 2.94 1.51
C TYR A 47 -4.80 2.87 1.43
N PHE A 48 -5.49 3.99 1.67
CA PHE A 48 -6.97 4.08 1.62
C PHE A 48 -7.52 5.01 0.54
N PHE A 49 -6.69 5.87 -0.05
CA PHE A 49 -7.14 6.92 -0.97
C PHE A 49 -6.30 6.96 -2.25
N ILE A 50 -6.90 7.49 -3.32
CA ILE A 50 -6.16 8.04 -4.45
C ILE A 50 -6.28 9.55 -4.39
N CYS A 51 -5.13 10.21 -4.40
CA CYS A 51 -4.99 11.64 -4.26
C CYS A 51 -4.22 12.23 -5.45
N SER A 52 -4.31 13.55 -5.58
CA SER A 52 -3.42 14.34 -6.42
C SER A 52 -2.10 14.61 -5.69
N ALA A 53 -1.23 15.42 -6.30
CA ALA A 53 0.04 15.84 -5.71
C ALA A 53 -0.09 16.29 -4.24
N GLN A 54 0.86 15.84 -3.41
CA GLN A 54 0.93 16.14 -1.98
C GLN A 54 -0.28 15.62 -1.18
N ASN A 55 -0.88 14.51 -1.60
CA ASN A 55 -2.09 13.94 -1.01
C ASN A 55 -3.26 14.94 -0.91
N LYS A 56 -3.40 15.83 -1.91
CA LYS A 56 -4.53 16.76 -2.02
C LYS A 56 -5.62 16.23 -2.96
N ASN A 57 -6.85 16.73 -2.86
CA ASN A 57 -7.98 16.32 -3.72
C ASN A 57 -8.19 14.78 -3.76
N CYS A 58 -8.09 14.15 -2.59
CA CYS A 58 -8.30 12.73 -2.40
C CYS A 58 -9.73 12.31 -2.72
N GLY A 59 -9.90 11.11 -3.30
CA GLY A 59 -11.20 10.46 -3.42
C GLY A 59 -11.75 9.96 -2.07
N SER A 60 -12.86 9.24 -2.12
CA SER A 60 -13.41 8.59 -0.93
C SER A 60 -12.47 7.50 -0.38
N PRO A 61 -12.46 7.27 0.94
CA PRO A 61 -11.72 6.16 1.53
C PRO A 61 -12.32 4.83 1.08
N VAL A 62 -11.50 3.96 0.52
CA VAL A 62 -11.93 2.61 0.12
C VAL A 62 -10.91 1.60 0.63
N PRO A 63 -11.35 0.58 1.41
CA PRO A 63 -10.46 -0.50 1.83
C PRO A 63 -10.05 -1.33 0.61
N ALA A 64 -8.78 -1.70 0.53
CA ALA A 64 -8.21 -2.47 -0.57
C ALA A 64 -8.60 -1.89 -1.95
N LEU A 65 -8.39 -0.57 -2.08
CA LEU A 65 -8.67 0.19 -3.30
C LEU A 65 -7.87 -0.40 -4.46
N PRO A 66 -8.53 -0.83 -5.55
CA PRO A 66 -7.84 -1.44 -6.68
C PRO A 66 -7.02 -0.39 -7.44
N ILE A 67 -5.89 -0.80 -8.00
CA ILE A 67 -4.96 0.11 -8.69
C ILE A 67 -5.61 0.88 -9.84
N GLY A 68 -6.53 0.27 -10.59
CA GLY A 68 -7.17 0.90 -11.74
C GLY A 68 -8.13 2.04 -11.44
N TYR A 69 -8.43 2.34 -10.18
CA TYR A 69 -9.18 3.56 -9.84
C TYR A 69 -8.37 4.84 -10.08
N GLY A 70 -7.09 4.74 -10.43
CA GLY A 70 -6.26 5.90 -10.78
C GLY A 70 -6.56 6.48 -12.16
N TRP A 71 -7.18 5.71 -13.06
CA TRP A 71 -7.51 6.13 -14.43
C TRP A 71 -8.98 5.85 -14.76
N PRO A 72 -9.57 6.54 -15.76
CA PRO A 72 -10.90 6.21 -16.25
C PRO A 72 -10.93 4.83 -16.91
N GLY A 73 -12.05 4.12 -16.77
CA GLY A 73 -12.24 2.83 -17.46
C GLY A 73 -12.24 3.01 -18.98
N GLY A 74 -11.50 2.16 -19.69
CA GLY A 74 -11.37 2.23 -21.15
C GLY A 74 -10.30 3.21 -21.68
N SER A 75 -9.43 3.74 -20.83
CA SER A 75 -8.27 4.53 -21.27
C SER A 75 -7.35 3.69 -22.16
N LEU A 76 -7.12 4.15 -23.40
CA LEU A 76 -6.28 3.48 -24.41
C LEU A 76 -4.77 3.59 -24.12
N ASP A 77 -4.39 4.55 -23.29
CA ASP A 77 -3.00 4.87 -22.95
C ASP A 77 -2.47 4.05 -21.75
N VAL A 78 -3.28 3.16 -21.18
CA VAL A 78 -2.86 2.22 -20.12
C VAL A 78 -2.41 0.91 -20.77
N PRO A 79 -1.30 0.29 -20.31
CA PRO A 79 -0.83 -0.99 -20.83
C PRO A 79 -1.95 -2.04 -20.89
N ARG A 80 -2.12 -2.68 -22.05
CA ARG A 80 -3.24 -3.61 -22.34
C ARG A 80 -3.33 -4.80 -21.38
N ASN A 81 -2.22 -5.18 -20.76
CA ASN A 81 -2.13 -6.21 -19.72
C ASN A 81 -2.78 -5.78 -18.38
N LEU A 82 -2.76 -4.49 -18.08
CA LEU A 82 -3.36 -3.92 -16.87
C LEU A 82 -4.86 -3.69 -17.06
N VAL A 83 -5.32 -3.35 -18.26
CA VAL A 83 -6.75 -3.14 -18.56
C VAL A 83 -7.51 -4.46 -18.53
N GLY A 84 -8.74 -4.44 -18.00
CA GLY A 84 -9.62 -5.60 -18.01
C GLY A 84 -11.00 -5.26 -17.44
N SER A 85 -11.89 -6.25 -17.36
CA SER A 85 -13.29 -6.05 -16.96
C SER A 85 -13.52 -5.87 -15.45
N PHE A 86 -12.47 -5.96 -14.63
CA PHE A 86 -12.57 -5.83 -13.17
C PHE A 86 -12.39 -4.38 -12.72
N ALA A 87 -12.88 -4.06 -11.51
CA ALA A 87 -12.83 -2.73 -10.91
C ALA A 87 -13.42 -1.62 -11.81
N LYS A 88 -14.63 -1.81 -12.37
CA LYS A 88 -15.29 -0.89 -13.32
C LYS A 88 -14.57 -0.79 -14.67
N ASN A 89 -14.17 -1.94 -15.23
CA ASN A 89 -13.45 -2.01 -16.52
C ASN A 89 -12.12 -1.24 -16.53
N THR A 90 -11.45 -1.16 -15.39
CA THR A 90 -10.16 -0.44 -15.26
C THR A 90 -8.98 -1.39 -15.06
N THR A 91 -9.20 -2.62 -14.57
CA THR A 91 -8.11 -3.55 -14.25
C THR A 91 -8.39 -5.00 -14.65
N SER A 92 -7.35 -5.73 -15.05
CA SER A 92 -7.38 -7.18 -15.25
C SER A 92 -7.56 -7.92 -13.92
N ARG A 93 -8.19 -9.10 -13.98
CA ARG A 93 -8.44 -9.97 -12.83
C ARG A 93 -7.16 -10.27 -12.04
N TYR A 94 -6.05 -10.49 -12.74
CA TYR A 94 -4.76 -10.83 -12.13
C TYR A 94 -4.25 -9.71 -11.22
N PHE A 95 -4.09 -8.50 -11.77
CA PHE A 95 -3.61 -7.33 -11.02
C PHE A 95 -4.58 -6.88 -9.93
N TYR A 96 -5.89 -7.05 -10.15
CA TYR A 96 -6.91 -6.77 -9.15
C TYR A 96 -6.70 -7.58 -7.87
N TYR A 97 -6.49 -8.89 -7.98
CA TYR A 97 -6.24 -9.74 -6.82
C TYR A 97 -4.85 -9.51 -6.25
N MET A 98 -3.82 -9.38 -7.09
CA MET A 98 -2.43 -9.22 -6.65
C MET A 98 -2.25 -8.00 -5.74
N TRP A 99 -2.85 -6.87 -6.12
CA TRP A 99 -2.84 -5.65 -5.31
C TRP A 99 -3.57 -5.82 -3.97
N ARG A 100 -4.76 -6.43 -3.98
CA ARG A 100 -5.56 -6.64 -2.76
C ARG A 100 -4.90 -7.63 -1.79
N PHE A 101 -4.31 -8.70 -2.29
CA PHE A 101 -3.55 -9.64 -1.47
C PHE A 101 -2.31 -8.98 -0.87
N GLY A 102 -1.58 -8.17 -1.66
CA GLY A 102 -0.47 -7.36 -1.15
C GLY A 102 -0.91 -6.47 0.01
N TRP A 103 -2.07 -5.81 -0.14
CA TRP A 103 -2.67 -4.96 0.88
C TRP A 103 -2.94 -5.72 2.18
N VAL A 104 -3.59 -6.88 2.11
CA VAL A 104 -3.90 -7.72 3.28
C VAL A 104 -2.63 -8.25 3.94
N SER A 105 -1.64 -8.71 3.16
CA SER A 105 -0.36 -9.18 3.72
C SER A 105 0.38 -8.08 4.50
N TYR A 106 0.24 -6.82 4.10
CA TYR A 106 0.78 -5.69 4.83
C TYR A 106 0.12 -5.52 6.22
N LEU A 107 -1.22 -5.65 6.32
CA LEU A 107 -1.91 -5.59 7.62
C LEU A 107 -1.53 -6.75 8.54
N ILE A 108 -1.46 -7.96 7.99
CA ILE A 108 -1.05 -9.15 8.76
C ILE A 108 0.35 -8.91 9.31
N GLY A 109 1.28 -8.48 8.46
CA GLY A 109 2.63 -8.11 8.86
C GLY A 109 2.65 -7.07 9.98
N LEU A 110 1.87 -5.97 9.85
CA LEU A 110 1.80 -4.91 10.86
C LEU A 110 1.37 -5.47 12.22
N VAL A 111 0.34 -6.32 12.26
CA VAL A 111 -0.16 -6.91 13.52
C VAL A 111 0.95 -7.70 14.21
N PHE A 112 1.63 -8.58 13.50
CA PHE A 112 2.71 -9.39 14.07
C PHE A 112 3.92 -8.55 14.50
N VAL A 113 4.31 -7.54 13.73
CA VAL A 113 5.39 -6.61 14.11
C VAL A 113 5.00 -5.78 15.33
N SER A 114 3.74 -5.35 15.44
CA SER A 114 3.23 -4.59 16.59
C SER A 114 3.20 -5.45 17.85
N LEU A 115 2.69 -6.69 17.77
CA LEU A 115 2.73 -7.66 18.86
C LEU A 115 4.19 -7.97 19.27
N GLY A 116 5.06 -8.21 18.29
CA GLY A 116 6.48 -8.44 18.53
C GLY A 116 7.17 -7.26 19.21
N TRP A 117 6.77 -6.02 18.89
CA TRP A 117 7.25 -4.80 19.56
C TRP A 117 6.78 -4.71 21.02
N PHE A 118 5.51 -4.99 21.32
CA PHE A 118 5.04 -5.04 22.72
C PHE A 118 5.77 -6.12 23.53
N VAL A 119 5.96 -7.31 22.96
CA VAL A 119 6.73 -8.37 23.60
C VAL A 119 8.20 -7.97 23.77
N ALA A 120 8.79 -7.23 22.82
CA ALA A 120 10.15 -6.72 22.93
C ALA A 120 10.32 -5.79 24.15
N LEU A 121 9.34 -4.93 24.43
CA LEU A 121 9.36 -4.06 25.61
C LEU A 121 9.36 -4.87 26.92
N LEU A 122 8.60 -5.97 26.96
CA LEU A 122 8.55 -6.88 28.11
C LEU A 122 9.78 -7.80 28.20
N SER A 123 10.46 -8.04 27.07
CA SER A 123 11.61 -8.95 26.99
C SER A 123 12.88 -8.45 27.67
N VAL A 124 12.94 -7.17 28.06
CA VAL A 124 14.06 -6.58 28.81
C VAL A 124 14.37 -7.39 30.08
N TRP A 125 13.37 -8.05 30.64
CA TRP A 125 13.46 -8.80 31.88
C TRP A 125 13.53 -10.32 31.68
N THR A 126 13.36 -10.84 30.47
CA THR A 126 13.26 -12.29 30.21
C THR A 126 13.90 -12.72 28.89
N ARG A 127 14.80 -13.72 28.95
CA ARG A 127 15.40 -14.34 27.76
C ARG A 127 14.39 -15.05 26.85
N LEU A 128 13.31 -15.59 27.43
CA LEU A 128 12.25 -16.22 26.65
C LEU A 128 11.44 -15.18 25.84
N GLY A 129 11.22 -13.99 26.42
CA GLY A 129 10.53 -12.90 25.74
C GLY A 129 11.27 -12.44 24.49
N SER A 130 12.60 -12.41 24.50
CA SER A 130 13.39 -11.98 23.34
C SER A 130 13.29 -12.99 22.18
N ALA A 131 13.28 -14.29 22.48
CA ALA A 131 13.07 -15.33 21.47
C ALA A 131 11.66 -15.27 20.85
N ILE A 132 10.62 -15.09 21.66
CA ILE A 132 9.24 -14.96 21.18
C ILE A 132 9.09 -13.69 20.32
N SER A 133 9.65 -12.57 20.78
CA SER A 133 9.63 -11.32 20.02
C SER A 133 10.33 -11.47 18.66
N ALA A 134 11.48 -12.13 18.62
CA ALA A 134 12.20 -12.40 17.38
C ALA A 134 11.37 -13.27 16.41
N LEU A 135 10.70 -14.31 16.91
CA LEU A 135 9.83 -15.18 16.10
C LEU A 135 8.62 -14.42 15.53
N LEU A 136 7.95 -13.60 16.34
CA LEU A 136 6.83 -12.77 15.89
C LEU A 136 7.25 -11.80 14.78
N VAL A 137 8.42 -11.18 14.92
CA VAL A 137 8.93 -10.26 13.90
C VAL A 137 9.45 -10.98 12.67
N ALA A 138 10.03 -12.18 12.80
CA ALA A 138 10.37 -13.00 11.64
C ALA A 138 9.13 -13.36 10.82
N PHE A 139 8.02 -13.72 11.48
CA PHE A 139 6.74 -13.97 10.82
C PHE A 139 6.14 -12.70 10.21
N GLY A 140 6.25 -11.57 10.90
CA GLY A 140 5.87 -10.26 10.37
C GLY A 140 6.69 -9.85 9.15
N LEU A 141 8.00 -10.13 9.14
CA LEU A 141 8.90 -9.85 8.03
C LEU A 141 8.52 -10.68 6.80
N PHE A 142 8.23 -11.95 6.99
CA PHE A 142 7.76 -12.84 5.91
C PHE A 142 6.50 -12.30 5.20
N TRP A 143 5.52 -11.80 5.95
CA TRP A 143 4.33 -11.22 5.34
C TRP A 143 4.61 -9.88 4.63
N HIS A 144 5.51 -9.06 5.17
CA HIS A 144 5.90 -7.81 4.52
C HIS A 144 6.71 -8.02 3.23
N THR A 145 7.56 -9.04 3.18
CA THR A 145 8.31 -9.36 1.95
C THR A 145 7.37 -9.86 0.84
N ILE A 146 6.34 -10.63 1.20
CA ILE A 146 5.26 -10.99 0.26
C ILE A 146 4.51 -9.74 -0.21
N ALA A 147 4.14 -8.84 0.70
CA ALA A 147 3.46 -7.59 0.33
C ALA A 147 4.30 -6.76 -0.66
N ALA A 148 5.59 -6.59 -0.36
CA ALA A 148 6.53 -5.84 -1.18
C ALA A 148 6.71 -6.48 -2.56
N SER A 149 6.93 -7.79 -2.64
CA SER A 149 7.13 -8.47 -3.92
C SER A 149 5.89 -8.41 -4.82
N LEU A 150 4.70 -8.60 -4.26
CA LEU A 150 3.44 -8.46 -4.99
C LEU A 150 3.26 -7.04 -5.51
N MET A 151 3.46 -6.03 -4.67
CA MET A 151 3.29 -4.63 -5.10
C MET A 151 4.33 -4.19 -6.13
N THR A 152 5.60 -4.60 -5.98
CA THR A 152 6.67 -4.35 -6.96
C THR A 152 6.38 -5.03 -8.30
N SER A 153 5.79 -6.23 -8.29
CA SER A 153 5.41 -6.90 -9.55
C SER A 153 4.31 -6.15 -10.31
N VAL A 154 3.33 -5.56 -9.60
CA VAL A 154 2.32 -4.69 -10.25
C VAL A 154 3.00 -3.45 -10.86
N LEU A 155 3.95 -2.87 -10.13
CA LEU A 155 4.72 -1.69 -10.50
C LEU A 155 5.56 -1.88 -11.78
N ASN A 156 6.27 -2.99 -11.89
CA ASN A 156 7.11 -3.28 -13.06
C ASN A 156 6.30 -3.43 -14.35
N HIS A 157 5.00 -3.65 -14.27
CA HIS A 157 4.12 -3.74 -15.43
C HIS A 157 3.45 -2.42 -15.81
N LEU A 158 3.64 -1.34 -15.03
CA LEU A 158 3.17 0.01 -15.34
C LEU A 158 4.15 0.82 -16.20
N HIS A 159 5.42 0.39 -16.29
CA HIS A 159 6.45 0.94 -17.18
C HIS A 159 6.56 0.10 -18.46
#